data_AF-A0A1G0MFW6-F1
#
_entry.id   AF-A0A1G0MFW6-F1
#
_cell.length_a   1.000
_cell.length_b   1.000
_cell.length_c   1.000
_cell.angle_alpha   90.00
_cell.angle_beta   90.00
_cell.angle_gamma   90.00
#
_symmetry.space_group_name_H-M   'P 1'
#
loop_
_entity.id
_entity.type
_entity.pdbx_description
1 polymer ?
#
loop_
_entity_poly.entity_id
_entity_poly.type
_entity_poly.pdbx_seq_one_letter_code
_entity_poly.pdbx_strand_id
1 'polypeptide(L)'
;MTVWFVGHSALAQSFTRGHLAAMASRLHLRIHFAPITERERFASLIKHGLQSAGCKQTLMSDSGLELLLQGSQGIPRKAGNILKTAMRLAVTKGLNHLTDDLLRAAMEEVT
;
A
#
# COMPACT_ATOMS: atom_id res chain seq x y z
N MET A 1 11.58 29.85 5.61
CA MET A 1 10.50 29.32 4.76
C MET A 1 10.89 27.90 4.37
N THR A 2 10.02 26.90 4.60
CA THR A 2 10.35 25.48 4.37
C THR A 2 9.60 24.97 3.15
N VAL A 3 10.31 24.37 2.19
CA VAL A 3 9.73 23.80 0.98
C VAL A 3 9.81 22.27 1.06
N TRP A 4 8.69 21.60 0.79
CA TRP A 4 8.60 20.15 0.80
C TRP A 4 8.42 19.64 -0.62
N PHE A 5 9.35 18.80 -1.08
CA PHE A 5 9.22 18.08 -2.34
C PHE A 5 8.72 16.67 -2.05
N VAL A 6 7.43 16.43 -2.31
CA VAL A 6 6.77 15.12 -2.10
C VAL A 6 6.30 14.61 -3.44
N GLY A 7 6.68 13.38 -3.84
CA GLY A 7 6.25 12.85 -5.13
C GLY A 7 7.02 11.65 -5.64
N HIS A 8 6.91 11.44 -6.95
CA HIS A 8 7.40 10.25 -7.68
C HIS A 8 8.92 10.11 -7.62
N SER A 9 9.41 8.87 -7.58
CA SER A 9 10.84 8.52 -7.64
C SER A 9 11.63 9.19 -8.78
N ALA A 10 10.99 9.53 -9.89
CA ALA A 10 11.60 10.25 -11.02
C ALA A 10 12.10 11.65 -10.62
N LEU A 11 11.46 12.29 -9.65
CA LEU A 11 11.91 13.58 -9.12
C LEU A 11 13.26 13.43 -8.41
N ALA A 12 13.43 12.38 -7.60
CA ALA A 12 14.69 12.09 -6.93
C ALA A 12 15.84 11.83 -7.93
N GLN A 13 15.55 11.17 -9.05
CA GLN A 13 16.50 10.95 -10.16
C GLN A 13 16.78 12.24 -10.95
N SER A 14 15.83 13.16 -11.03
CA SER A 14 16.04 14.45 -11.70
C SER A 14 17.03 15.31 -10.93
N PHE A 15 16.94 15.30 -9.59
CA PHE A 15 17.89 16.01 -8.72
C PHE A 15 19.33 15.47 -8.78
N THR A 16 19.53 14.22 -9.20
CA THR A 16 20.88 13.67 -9.39
C THR A 16 21.52 14.07 -10.73
N ARG A 17 20.79 14.74 -11.62
CA ARG A 17 21.33 15.24 -12.89
C ARG A 17 22.13 16.52 -12.66
N GLY A 18 23.24 16.68 -13.38
CA GLY A 18 24.20 17.78 -13.16
C GLY A 18 23.61 19.20 -13.21
N HIS A 19 22.57 19.43 -14.03
CA HIS A 19 21.91 20.74 -14.13
C HIS A 19 21.12 21.15 -12.86
N LEU A 20 20.73 20.20 -12.01
CA LEU A 20 20.03 20.45 -10.74
C LEU A 20 20.94 20.29 -9.51
N ALA A 21 22.25 20.10 -9.68
CA ALA A 21 23.19 19.83 -8.59
C ALA A 21 23.19 20.91 -7.50
N ALA A 22 23.11 22.20 -7.88
CA ALA A 22 23.04 23.31 -6.93
C ALA A 22 21.73 23.37 -6.12
N MET A 23 20.65 22.80 -6.65
CA MET A 23 19.39 22.67 -5.91
C MET A 23 19.43 21.44 -5.01
N ALA A 24 20.02 20.34 -5.51
CA ALA A 24 20.19 19.11 -4.75
C ALA A 24 21.06 19.31 -3.50
N SER A 25 22.11 20.15 -3.56
CA SER A 25 22.95 20.46 -2.40
C SER A 25 22.25 21.25 -1.29
N ARG A 26 21.11 21.89 -1.60
CA ARG A 26 20.30 22.66 -0.63
C ARG A 26 19.21 21.82 0.03
N LEU A 27 18.99 20.58 -0.43
CA LEU A 27 18.05 19.65 0.17
C LEU A 27 18.65 19.10 1.48
N HIS A 28 18.15 19.60 2.60
CA HIS A 28 18.63 19.20 3.93
C HIS A 28 18.17 17.79 4.34
N LEU A 29 17.01 17.35 3.85
CA LEU A 29 16.42 16.08 4.21
C LEU A 29 15.88 15.37 2.97
N ARG A 30 16.23 14.09 2.82
CA ARG A 30 15.72 13.20 1.78
C ARG A 30 15.16 11.95 2.44
N ILE A 31 13.84 11.81 2.43
CA ILE A 31 13.15 10.65 2.99
C ILE A 31 12.62 9.81 1.84
N HIS A 32 12.89 8.51 1.90
CA HIS A 32 12.29 7.52 1.03
C HIS A 32 11.33 6.65 1.83
N PHE A 33 10.08 6.55 1.37
CA PHE A 33 9.10 5.63 1.95
C PHE A 33 9.33 4.22 1.40
N ALA A 34 10.03 3.40 2.17
CA ALA A 34 10.21 1.98 1.86
C ALA A 34 8.90 1.20 2.08
N PRO A 35 8.73 0.05 1.41
CA PRO A 35 7.62 -0.86 1.69
C PRO A 35 7.60 -1.31 3.16
N ILE A 36 6.41 -1.56 3.69
CA ILE A 36 6.23 -2.04 5.06
C ILE A 36 6.45 -3.55 5.07
N THR A 37 7.59 -3.99 5.58
CA THR A 37 7.93 -5.42 5.70
C THR A 37 7.47 -6.03 7.03
N GLU A 38 7.37 -5.21 8.07
CA GLU A 38 6.93 -5.64 9.40
C GLU A 38 5.43 -5.97 9.40
N ARG A 39 5.11 -7.23 9.71
CA ARG A 39 3.73 -7.73 9.74
C ARG A 39 2.81 -6.91 10.64
N GLU A 40 3.23 -6.61 11.87
CA GLU A 40 2.38 -5.88 12.84
C GLU A 40 2.05 -4.47 12.36
N ARG A 41 3.03 -3.80 11.74
CA ARG A 41 2.86 -2.46 11.19
C ARG A 41 1.93 -2.48 9.98
N PHE A 42 2.07 -3.50 9.13
CA PHE A 42 1.16 -3.72 8.01
C PHE A 42 -0.27 -4.05 8.47
N ALA A 43 -0.41 -4.92 9.47
CA ALA A 43 -1.70 -5.25 10.09
C ALA A 43 -2.39 -3.97 10.61
N SER A 44 -1.63 -3.11 11.29
CA SER A 44 -2.12 -1.84 11.82
C SER A 44 -2.57 -0.88 10.71
N LEU A 45 -1.83 -0.82 9.60
CA LEU A 45 -2.22 -0.06 8.41
C LEU A 45 -3.56 -0.53 7.84
N ILE A 46 -3.69 -1.85 7.61
CA ILE A 46 -4.91 -2.43 7.03
C ILE A 46 -6.10 -2.24 7.98
N LYS A 47 -5.90 -2.53 9.28
CA LYS A 47 -6.91 -2.31 10.31
C LYS A 47 -7.40 -0.87 10.34
N HIS A 48 -6.47 0.10 10.35
CA HIS A 48 -6.81 1.52 10.30
C HIS A 48 -7.60 1.88 9.04
N GLY A 49 -7.19 1.38 7.87
CA GLY A 49 -7.89 1.60 6.60
C GLY A 49 -9.33 1.07 6.61
N LEU A 50 -9.53 -0.15 7.11
CA LEU A 50 -10.85 -0.76 7.25
C LEU A 50 -11.73 -0.03 8.27
N GLN A 51 -11.17 0.37 9.41
CA GLN A 51 -11.89 1.16 10.41
C GLN A 51 -12.31 2.53 9.86
N SER A 52 -11.43 3.18 9.10
CA SER A 52 -11.73 4.47 8.44
C SER A 52 -12.85 4.34 7.40
N ALA A 53 -12.97 3.19 6.75
CA ALA A 53 -14.07 2.87 5.84
C ALA A 53 -15.37 2.48 6.58
N GLY A 54 -15.38 2.49 7.91
CA GLY A 54 -16.54 2.14 8.74
C GLY A 54 -16.72 0.65 9.00
N CYS A 55 -15.73 -0.19 8.68
CA CYS A 55 -15.80 -1.62 8.93
C CYS A 55 -15.68 -1.92 10.43
N LYS A 56 -16.73 -2.51 11.00
CA LYS A 56 -16.81 -2.89 12.42
C LYS A 56 -16.42 -4.34 12.69
N GLN A 57 -16.37 -5.16 11.63
CA GLN A 57 -16.11 -6.60 11.72
C GLN A 57 -14.76 -6.97 11.10
N THR A 58 -14.22 -8.11 11.51
CA THR A 58 -12.99 -8.67 10.94
C THR A 58 -13.28 -9.29 9.59
N LEU A 59 -12.84 -8.64 8.51
CA LEU A 59 -13.12 -9.08 7.13
C LEU A 59 -12.19 -10.18 6.63
N MET A 60 -11.04 -10.41 7.26
CA MET A 60 -10.06 -11.40 6.81
C MET A 60 -9.40 -12.09 8.01
N SER A 61 -8.99 -13.34 7.83
CA SER A 61 -8.15 -14.08 8.78
C SER A 61 -6.71 -13.56 8.80
N ASP A 62 -5.94 -14.02 9.79
CA ASP A 62 -4.50 -13.76 9.85
C ASP A 62 -3.74 -14.34 8.64
N SER A 63 -4.23 -15.44 8.05
CA SER A 63 -3.70 -16.02 6.81
C SER A 63 -3.95 -15.09 5.60
N GLY A 64 -5.15 -14.52 5.49
CA GLY A 64 -5.48 -13.56 4.44
C GLY A 64 -4.61 -12.30 4.52
N LEU A 65 -4.27 -11.84 5.73
CA LEU A 65 -3.36 -10.72 5.92
C LEU A 65 -1.93 -11.02 5.45
N GLU A 66 -1.42 -12.23 5.70
CA GLU A 66 -0.12 -12.66 5.19
C GLU A 66 -0.09 -12.72 3.67
N LEU A 67 -1.13 -13.30 3.06
CA LEU A 67 -1.27 -13.34 1.59
C LEU A 67 -1.31 -11.93 1.01
N LEU A 68 -2.03 -11.00 1.64
CA LEU A 68 -2.07 -9.61 1.22
C LEU A 68 -0.70 -8.93 1.34
N LEU A 69 0.06 -9.19 2.42
CA LEU A 69 1.41 -8.65 2.59
C LEU A 69 2.35 -9.17 1.47
N GLN A 70 2.29 -10.46 1.16
CA GLN A 70 3.07 -11.07 0.08
C GLN A 70 2.69 -10.49 -1.29
N GLY A 71 1.41 -10.45 -1.63
CA GLY A 71 0.94 -9.93 -2.92
C GLY A 71 1.15 -8.43 -3.11
N SER A 72 1.04 -7.65 -2.04
CA SER A 72 1.28 -6.21 -2.08
C SER A 72 2.77 -5.84 -1.97
N GLN A 73 3.63 -6.78 -1.58
CA GLN A 73 5.03 -6.55 -1.24
C GLN A 73 5.22 -5.45 -0.18
N GLY A 74 4.23 -5.27 0.71
CA GLY A 74 4.25 -4.22 1.73
C GLY A 74 3.96 -2.82 1.20
N ILE A 75 3.56 -2.65 -0.07
CA ILE A 75 3.22 -1.35 -0.65
C ILE A 75 1.76 -1.01 -0.34
N PRO A 76 1.46 0.05 0.44
CA PRO A 76 0.09 0.37 0.87
C PRO A 76 -0.89 0.54 -0.30
N ARG A 77 -0.45 1.17 -1.39
CA ARG A 77 -1.31 1.40 -2.56
C ARG A 77 -1.65 0.11 -3.30
N LYS A 78 -0.71 -0.83 -3.42
CA LYS A 78 -0.97 -2.15 -4.00
C LYS A 78 -1.93 -2.93 -3.10
N ALA A 79 -1.70 -2.94 -1.78
CA ALA A 79 -2.58 -3.61 -0.82
C ALA A 79 -4.03 -3.08 -0.90
N GLY A 80 -4.20 -1.76 -0.95
CA GLY A 80 -5.52 -1.14 -1.11
C GLY A 80 -6.21 -1.51 -2.42
N ASN A 81 -5.48 -1.59 -3.54
CA ASN A 81 -6.03 -2.03 -4.82
C ASN A 81 -6.47 -3.49 -4.77
N ILE A 82 -5.63 -4.39 -4.25
CA ILE A 82 -5.96 -5.82 -4.07
C ILE A 82 -7.21 -5.95 -3.21
N LEU A 83 -7.28 -5.26 -2.07
CA LEU A 83 -8.45 -5.29 -1.20
C LEU A 83 -9.72 -4.77 -1.88
N LYS A 84 -9.63 -3.66 -2.61
CA LYS A 84 -10.78 -3.12 -3.35
C LYS A 84 -11.30 -4.11 -4.38
N THR A 85 -10.39 -4.77 -5.12
CA THR A 85 -10.74 -5.82 -6.08
C THR A 85 -11.34 -7.03 -5.38
N ALA A 86 -10.74 -7.51 -4.30
CA ALA A 86 -11.25 -8.64 -3.52
C ALA A 86 -12.66 -8.37 -2.95
N MET A 87 -12.89 -7.16 -2.43
CA MET A 87 -14.22 -6.74 -1.94
C MET A 87 -15.24 -6.67 -3.07
N ARG A 88 -14.87 -6.17 -4.25
CA ARG A 88 -15.74 -6.16 -5.43
C ARG A 88 -16.15 -7.59 -5.83
N LEU A 89 -15.20 -8.53 -5.84
CA LEU A 89 -15.47 -9.95 -6.10
C LEU A 89 -16.34 -10.57 -5.00
N ALA A 90 -16.12 -10.24 -3.73
CA ALA A 90 -16.90 -10.75 -2.61
C ALA A 90 -18.38 -10.34 -2.70
N VAL A 91 -18.65 -9.08 -3.09
CA VAL A 91 -20.03 -8.56 -3.27
C VAL A 91 -20.78 -9.37 -4.33
N THR A 92 -20.14 -9.72 -5.45
CA THR A 92 -20.79 -10.53 -6.50
C THR A 92 -21.15 -11.94 -6.03
N LYS A 93 -20.48 -12.46 -5.01
CA LYS A 93 -20.71 -13.79 -4.42
C LYS A 93 -21.57 -13.75 -3.15
N GLY A 94 -22.01 -12.56 -2.70
CA GLY A 94 -22.78 -12.40 -1.46
C GLY A 94 -22.01 -12.76 -0.18
N LEU A 95 -20.67 -12.67 -0.20
CA LEU A 95 -19.82 -13.03 0.92
C LEU A 95 -19.50 -11.80 1.79
N ASN A 96 -19.64 -11.95 3.11
CA ASN A 96 -19.31 -10.91 4.09
C ASN A 96 -17.86 -10.97 4.61
N HIS A 97 -17.13 -12.03 4.24
CA HIS A 97 -15.74 -12.27 4.62
C HIS A 97 -14.88 -12.48 3.36
N LEU A 98 -13.66 -11.93 3.38
CA LEU A 98 -12.65 -12.07 2.34
C LEU A 98 -11.89 -13.38 2.58
N THR A 99 -12.28 -14.42 1.84
CA THR A 99 -11.58 -15.71 1.88
C THR A 99 -10.23 -15.63 1.15
N ASP A 100 -9.32 -16.52 1.53
CA ASP A 100 -7.98 -16.61 0.94
C ASP A 100 -8.02 -16.81 -0.59
N ASP A 101 -9.02 -17.53 -1.10
CA ASP A 101 -9.20 -17.74 -2.54
C ASP A 101 -9.64 -16.47 -3.28
N LEU A 102 -10.44 -15.61 -2.65
CA LEU A 102 -10.82 -14.32 -3.22
C LEU A 102 -9.64 -13.35 -3.24
N LEU A 103 -8.83 -13.36 -2.19
CA LEU A 103 -7.60 -12.57 -2.15
C LEU A 103 -6.64 -13.04 -3.25
N ARG A 104 -6.49 -14.34 -3.46
CA ARG A 104 -5.69 -14.90 -4.55
C ARG A 104 -6.19 -14.47 -5.93
N ALA A 105 -7.49 -14.62 -6.19
CA ALA A 105 -8.09 -14.17 -7.44
C ALA A 105 -7.92 -12.66 -7.67
N ALA A 106 -8.01 -11.84 -6.62
CA ALA A 106 -7.81 -10.40 -6.72
C ALA A 106 -6.35 -10.02 -7.01
N MET A 107 -5.37 -10.78 -6.51
CA MET A 107 -3.96 -10.56 -6.84
C MET A 107 -3.66 -10.85 -8.31
N GLU A 108 -4.27 -11.91 -8.87
CA GLU A 108 -4.14 -12.27 -10.29
C GLU A 108 -4.74 -11.19 -11.21
N GLU A 109 -5.81 -10.51 -10.80
CA GLU A 109 -6.45 -9.46 -11.61
C GLU A 109 -5.71 -8.11 -11.58
N VAL A 110 -4.94 -7.84 -10.51
CA VAL A 110 -4.26 -6.55 -10.30
C VAL A 110 -2.81 -6.53 -10.84
N THR A 111 -2.24 -7.70 -11.13
CA THR A 111 -0.89 -7.87 -11.69
C THR A 111 -0.90 -7.63 -13.20
#